data_AF-A0A2N6MFS8-F1
#
_entry.id   AF-A0A2N6MFS8-F1
#
_cell.length_a   1.000
_cell.length_b   1.000
_cell.length_c   1.000
_cell.angle_alpha   90.00
_cell.angle_beta   90.00
_cell.angle_gamma   90.00
#
_symmetry.space_group_name_H-M   'P 1'
#
loop_
_entity.id
_entity.type
_entity.pdbx_description
1 polymer ?
#
loop_
_entity_poly.entity_id
_entity_poly.type
_entity_poly.pdbx_seq_one_letter_code
_entity_poly.pdbx_strand_id
1 'polypeptide(L)' 'MSPQQVKQLNQLKQFHQLVLQDSSLKERLRLATDQASLVSIAVQLGTELGYSFTYQEVEAYIDQNILTLMRQFLF' A
#
# COMPACT_ATOMS: atom_id res chain seq x y z
N MET A 1 16.00 11.08 -7.58
CA MET A 1 15.03 9.97 -7.70
C MET A 1 15.17 9.38 -9.09
N SER A 2 15.30 8.06 -9.19
CA SER A 2 15.40 7.40 -10.50
C SER A 2 14.02 7.29 -11.16
N PRO A 3 13.90 7.30 -12.50
CA PRO A 3 12.62 7.18 -13.21
C PRO A 3 11.84 5.90 -12.85
N GLN A 4 12.56 4.86 -12.43
CA GLN A 4 11.99 3.63 -11.90
C GLN A 4 11.21 3.90 -10.60
N GLN A 5 11.83 4.51 -9.58
CA GLN A 5 11.20 4.85 -8.29
C GLN A 5 9.96 5.74 -8.45
N VAL A 6 9.98 6.66 -9.43
CA VAL A 6 8.82 7.52 -9.71
C VAL A 6 7.62 6.70 -10.21
N LYS A 7 7.87 5.70 -11.06
CA LYS A 7 6.83 4.79 -11.58
C LYS A 7 6.19 3.99 -10.44
N GLN A 8 7.00 3.39 -9.56
CA GLN A 8 6.48 2.58 -8.46
C GLN A 8 5.72 3.40 -7.43
N LEU A 9 6.20 4.61 -7.11
CA LEU A 9 5.45 5.53 -6.25
C LEU A 9 4.08 5.87 -6.84
N ASN A 10 4.00 6.05 -8.16
CA ASN A 10 2.74 6.32 -8.83
C ASN A 10 1.80 5.10 -8.77
N GLN A 11 2.33 3.90 -8.96
CA GLN A 11 1.58 2.64 -8.80
C GLN A 11 1.04 2.49 -7.37
N LEU A 12 1.84 2.80 -6.36
CA LEU A 12 1.41 2.77 -4.95
C LEU A 12 0.30 3.77 -4.67
N LYS A 13 0.38 4.97 -5.21
CA LYS A 13 -0.70 5.96 -5.10
C LYS A 13 -2.00 5.48 -5.76
N GLN A 14 -1.91 4.87 -6.95
CA GLN A 14 -3.09 4.31 -7.62
C GLN A 14 -3.68 3.13 -6.84
N PHE A 15 -2.84 2.23 -6.34
CA PHE A 15 -3.25 1.15 -5.48
C PHE A 15 -3.92 1.67 -4.20
N HIS A 16 -3.33 2.67 -3.54
CA HIS A 16 -3.93 3.30 -2.37
C HIS A 16 -5.31 3.89 -2.66
N GLN A 17 -5.47 4.62 -3.78
CA GLN A 17 -6.78 5.13 -4.18
C GLN A 17 -7.79 4.01 -4.46
N LEU A 18 -7.36 2.90 -5.07
CA LEU A 18 -8.20 1.73 -5.29
C LEU A 18 -8.64 1.10 -3.96
N VAL A 19 -7.72 0.93 -3.01
CA VAL A 19 -8.02 0.41 -1.67
C VAL A 19 -9.02 1.30 -0.93
N LEU A 20 -8.94 2.62 -1.10
CA LEU A 20 -9.91 3.54 -0.48
C LEU A 20 -11.31 3.45 -1.10
N GLN A 21 -11.39 3.07 -2.38
CA GLN A 21 -12.66 2.91 -3.10
C GLN A 21 -13.26 1.51 -2.92
N ASP A 22 -12.42 0.49 -2.78
CA ASP A 22 -12.84 -0.91 -2.65
C ASP A 22 -12.79 -1.38 -1.20
N SER A 23 -13.98 -1.48 -0.60
CA SER A 23 -14.15 -1.90 0.80
C SER A 23 -13.52 -3.26 1.08
N SER A 24 -13.51 -4.18 0.11
CA SER A 24 -12.96 -5.53 0.27
C SER A 24 -11.44 -5.50 0.44
N LEU A 25 -10.75 -4.65 -0.34
CA LEU A 25 -9.32 -4.46 -0.25
C LEU A 25 -8.93 -3.75 1.06
N LYS A 26 -9.72 -2.76 1.46
CA LYS A 26 -9.57 -2.09 2.75
C LYS A 26 -9.69 -3.06 3.92
N GLU A 27 -10.66 -3.97 3.87
CA GLU A 27 -10.88 -4.95 4.92
C GLU A 27 -9.73 -5.97 5.00
N ARG A 28 -9.24 -6.44 3.84
CA ARG A 28 -8.03 -7.29 3.79
C ARG A 28 -6.81 -6.59 4.40
N LEU A 29 -6.62 -5.30 4.13
CA LEU A 29 -5.52 -4.54 4.72
C LEU A 29 -5.73 -4.26 6.21
N ARG A 30 -6.98 -4.12 6.70
CA ARG A 30 -7.28 -4.03 8.14
C ARG A 30 -6.99 -5.31 8.92
N LEU A 31 -6.96 -6.47 8.26
CA LEU A 31 -6.55 -7.73 8.91
C LEU A 31 -5.06 -7.73 9.30
N ALA A 32 -4.25 -6.83 8.72
CA ALA A 32 -2.89 -6.64 9.18
C ALA A 32 -2.87 -5.98 10.55
N THR A 33 -2.41 -6.72 11.56
CA THR A 33 -2.19 -6.23 12.93
C THR A 33 -0.90 -5.44 13.08
N ASP A 34 0.04 -5.63 12.15
CA ASP A 34 1.41 -5.11 12.21
C ASP A 34 1.86 -4.61 10.84
N GLN A 35 2.82 -3.68 10.82
CA GLN A 35 3.32 -3.07 9.58
C GLN A 35 3.82 -4.13 8.58
N ALA A 36 4.55 -5.15 9.05
CA ALA A 36 5.06 -6.22 8.20
C ALA A 36 3.94 -6.99 7.48
N SER A 37 2.85 -7.28 8.21
CA SER A 37 1.65 -7.92 7.65
C SER A 37 0.96 -7.01 6.63
N LEU A 38 0.91 -5.70 6.91
CA LEU A 38 0.29 -4.71 6.02
C LEU A 38 1.07 -4.61 4.71
N VAL A 39 2.40 -4.53 4.78
CA VAL A 39 3.29 -4.54 3.62
C VAL A 39 3.08 -5.83 2.82
N SER A 40 3.06 -6.99 3.48
CA SER A 40 2.87 -8.27 2.80
C SER A 40 1.53 -8.36 2.07
N ILE A 41 0.44 -7.97 2.72
CA ILE A 41 -0.89 -7.97 2.10
C ILE A 41 -0.96 -6.96 0.95
N ALA A 42 -0.40 -5.76 1.11
CA ALA A 42 -0.38 -4.75 0.06
C ALA A 42 0.40 -5.21 -1.17
N VAL A 43 1.56 -5.85 -1.01
CA VAL A 43 2.34 -6.41 -2.13
C VAL A 43 1.61 -7.56 -2.81
N GLN A 44 0.99 -8.46 -2.04
CA GLN A 44 0.20 -9.55 -2.61
C GLN A 44 -0.97 -9.02 -3.45
N LEU A 45 -1.79 -8.14 -2.87
CA LEU A 45 -2.92 -7.50 -3.57
C LEU A 45 -2.44 -6.71 -4.80
N GLY A 46 -1.34 -5.97 -4.65
CA GLY A 46 -0.71 -5.26 -5.75
C GLY A 46 -0.36 -6.19 -6.91
N THR A 47 0.26 -7.32 -6.62
CA THR A 47 0.63 -8.33 -7.62
C THR A 47 -0.60 -8.94 -8.29
N GLU A 48 -1.65 -9.28 -7.53
CA GLU A 48 -2.92 -9.79 -8.04
C GLU A 48 -3.61 -8.79 -9.00
N LEU A 49 -3.45 -7.50 -8.74
CA LEU A 49 -4.01 -6.41 -9.54
C LEU A 49 -3.09 -5.96 -10.71
N GLY A 50 -1.93 -6.59 -10.88
CA GLY A 50 -0.99 -6.29 -11.97
C GLY A 50 0.01 -5.15 -11.68
N TYR A 51 0.14 -4.71 -10.43
CA TYR A 51 1.19 -3.80 -10.00
C TYR A 51 2.52 -4.54 -9.76
N SER A 52 3.63 -3.79 -9.79
CA SER A 52 4.99 -4.35 -9.70
C SER A 52 5.86 -3.65 -8.65
N PHE A 53 5.24 -3.00 -7.67
CA PHE A 53 5.95 -2.41 -6.54
C PHE A 53 6.41 -3.51 -5.56
N THR A 54 7.52 -3.26 -4.88
CA THR A 54 8.15 -4.22 -3.95
C THR A 54 7.83 -3.91 -2.49
N TYR A 55 8.16 -4.85 -1.61
CA TYR A 55 8.03 -4.70 -0.15
C TYR A 55 8.70 -3.43 0.36
N GLN A 56 9.94 -3.14 -0.08
CA GLN A 56 10.69 -1.97 0.37
C GLN A 56 10.01 -0.66 -0.03
N GLU A 57 9.34 -0.64 -1.18
CA GLU A 57 8.68 0.58 -1.68
C GLU A 57 7.36 0.82 -0.98
N VAL A 58 6.62 -0.25 -0.68
CA VAL A 58 5.43 -0.19 0.16
C VAL A 58 5.80 0.26 1.57
N GLU A 59 6.85 -0.30 2.15
CA GLU A 59 7.35 0.07 3.48
C GLU A 59 7.76 1.55 3.53
N ALA A 60 8.56 2.01 2.56
CA ALA A 60 8.94 3.41 2.46
C ALA A 60 7.72 4.33 2.28
N TYR A 61 6.71 3.90 1.52
CA TYR A 61 5.46 4.65 1.36
C TYR A 61 4.68 4.73 2.66
N ILE A 62 4.58 3.61 3.40
CA ILE A 62 3.90 3.57 4.70
C ILE A 62 4.63 4.47 5.70
N ASP A 63 5.95 4.37 5.80
CA ASP A 63 6.75 5.19 6.72
C ASP A 63 6.56 6.69 6.45
N GLN A 64 6.64 7.09 5.18
CA GLN A 64 6.43 8.49 4.77
C GLN A 64 4.98 8.98 4.96
N ASN A 65 3.99 8.08 4.96
CA ASN A 65 2.57 8.43 5.01
C ASN A 65 1.87 7.87 6.25
N ILE A 66 2.61 7.47 7.28
CA ILE A 66 2.07 6.71 8.42
C ILE A 66 0.95 7.47 9.13
N LEU A 67 1.08 8.78 9.29
CA LEU A 67 0.06 9.65 9.88
C LEU A 67 -1.24 9.66 9.07
N THR A 68 -1.13 9.66 7.74
CA THR A 68 -2.26 9.63 6.82
C THR A 68 -2.95 8.26 6.85
N LEU A 69 -2.16 7.19 6.82
CA LEU A 69 -2.67 5.82 6.85
C LEU A 69 -3.32 5.47 8.19
N MET A 70 -2.76 5.91 9.31
CA MET A 70 -3.36 5.74 10.64
C MET A 70 -4.75 6.36 10.69
N ARG A 71 -4.92 7.57 10.14
CA ARG A 71 -6.22 8.25 10.08
C ARG A 71 -7.25 7.53 9.19
N GLN A 72 -6.81 6.81 8.16
CA GLN A 72 -7.71 6.19 7.17
C GLN A 72 -8.05 4.72 7.45
N PHE A 73 -7.16 4.01 8.17
CA PHE A 73 -7.25 2.57 8.41
C PHE A 73 -7.30 2.18 9.89
N LEU A 74 -6.75 2.99 10.82
CA LEU A 74 -6.61 2.67 12.25
C LEU A 74 -7.52 3.49 13.18
N PHE A 75 -8.53 4.17 12.64
CA PHE A 75 -9.63 4.78 13.40
C PHE A 75 -10.97 4.47 12.74
#